data_AF-A0A940RN66-F1
#
_entry.id   AF-A0A940RN66-F1
#
_cell.length_a   1.000
_cell.length_b   1.000
_cell.length_c   1.000
_cell.angle_alpha   90.00
_cell.angle_beta   90.00
_cell.angle_gamma   90.00
#
_symmetry.space_group_name_H-M   'P 1'
#
loop_
_entity.id
_entity.type
_entity.pdbx_description
1 polymer ?
#
loop_
_entity_poly.entity_id
_entity_poly.type
_entity_poly.pdbx_seq_one_letter_code
_entity_poly.pdbx_strand_id
1 'polypeptide(L)'
;KWIVDRLEGEADAVDSPIGRLPTREGLDLTGLDLSDAQLDLLLTVDPEIWRAEAALIPPAYEKFGPRLPPALWEQLAALGARLARHDQPAKVLEQA
;
A
#
# COMPACT_ATOMS: atom_id res chain seq x y z
N LYS A 1 -7.29 14.00 9.87
CA LYS A 1 -7.05 13.40 11.20
C LYS A 1 -5.95 12.36 11.11
N TRP A 2 -6.20 11.10 10.74
CA TRP A 2 -5.19 10.00 10.75
C TRP A 2 -3.78 10.35 10.25
N ILE A 3 -3.63 11.08 9.13
CA ILE A 3 -2.31 11.48 8.64
C ILE A 3 -1.52 12.31 9.68
N VAL A 4 -2.18 13.23 10.39
CA VAL A 4 -1.55 14.06 11.44
C VAL A 4 -1.20 13.18 12.64
N ASP A 5 -2.16 12.39 13.12
CA ASP A 5 -1.96 11.46 14.24
C ASP A 5 -0.79 10.48 13.95
N ARG A 6 -0.58 10.07 12.69
CA ARG A 6 0.58 9.27 12.25
C ARG A 6 1.91 10.00 12.34
N LEU A 7 1.93 11.32 12.09
CA LEU A 7 3.13 12.15 12.25
C LEU A 7 3.46 12.37 13.73
N GLU A 8 2.45 12.42 14.58
CA GLU A 8 2.56 12.59 16.03
C GLU A 8 2.83 11.26 16.77
N GLY A 9 2.70 10.12 16.08
CA GLY A 9 2.92 8.80 16.65
C GLY A 9 1.73 8.27 17.47
N GLU A 10 0.55 8.86 17.28
CA GLU A 10 -0.68 8.58 18.02
C GLU A 10 -1.65 7.65 17.26
N ALA A 11 -1.33 7.28 16.02
CA ALA A 11 -2.15 6.38 15.22
C ALA A 11 -1.39 5.14 14.72
N ASP A 12 -2.05 3.99 14.78
CA ASP A 12 -1.56 2.74 14.24
C ASP A 12 -1.71 2.67 12.71
N ALA A 13 -0.98 1.73 12.12
CA ALA A 13 -1.02 1.45 10.70
C ALA A 13 -0.73 -0.04 10.43
N VAL A 14 -1.30 -0.55 9.34
CA VAL A 14 -1.02 -1.88 8.81
C VAL A 14 0.00 -1.75 7.68
N ASP A 15 1.09 -2.51 7.76
CA ASP A 15 2.06 -2.59 6.67
C ASP A 15 1.46 -3.34 5.47
N SER A 16 1.68 -2.79 4.28
CA SER A 16 1.25 -3.35 2.99
C SER A 16 2.37 -3.23 1.95
N PRO A 17 2.27 -3.92 0.80
CA PRO A 17 3.22 -3.77 -0.30
C PRO A 17 3.39 -2.33 -0.80
N ILE A 18 2.39 -1.48 -0.61
CA ILE A 18 2.37 -0.11 -1.13
C ILE A 18 2.69 0.94 -0.06
N GLY A 19 3.03 0.50 1.16
CA GLY A 19 3.30 1.37 2.30
C GLY A 19 2.38 1.07 3.48
N ARG A 20 2.05 2.09 4.27
CA ARG A 20 1.27 1.93 5.49
C ARG A 20 -0.16 2.40 5.28
N LEU A 21 -1.11 1.53 5.56
CA LEU A 21 -2.54 1.83 5.53
C LEU A 21 -3.03 2.12 6.95
N PRO A 22 -4.10 2.91 7.12
CA PRO A 22 -4.76 3.02 8.42
C PRO A 22 -5.31 1.67 8.87
N THR A 23 -5.31 1.44 10.18
CA THR A 23 -6.22 0.45 10.77
C THR A 23 -7.65 0.98 10.65
N ARG A 24 -8.65 0.09 10.71
CA ARG A 24 -10.06 0.51 10.66
C ARG A 24 -10.39 1.45 11.81
N GLU A 25 -9.89 1.12 12.98
CA GLU A 25 -10.09 1.86 14.24
C GLU A 25 -9.32 3.19 14.26
N GLY A 26 -8.30 3.33 13.40
CA GLY A 26 -7.52 4.56 13.26
C GLY A 26 -8.22 5.64 12.43
N LEU A 27 -9.37 5.33 11.82
CA LEU A 27 -10.15 6.27 11.03
C LEU A 27 -11.32 6.83 11.85
N ASP A 28 -11.41 8.15 11.89
CA ASP A 28 -12.61 8.83 12.34
C ASP A 28 -13.61 8.89 11.19
N LEU A 29 -14.65 8.05 11.28
CA LEU A 29 -15.72 7.93 10.29
C LEU A 29 -17.01 8.63 10.76
N THR A 30 -16.93 9.44 11.81
CA THR A 30 -18.11 10.11 12.40
C THR A 30 -18.83 10.95 11.36
N GLY A 31 -20.12 10.67 11.16
CA GLY A 31 -20.97 11.39 10.20
C GLY A 31 -20.89 10.87 8.75
N LEU A 32 -20.18 9.77 8.49
CA LEU A 32 -20.18 9.10 7.20
C LEU A 32 -21.14 7.90 7.20
N ASP A 33 -21.96 7.79 6.16
CA ASP A 33 -22.74 6.58 5.88
C ASP A 33 -21.87 5.62 5.03
N LEU A 34 -21.07 4.82 5.73
CA LEU A 34 -20.14 3.86 5.12
C LEU A 34 -20.36 2.50 5.76
N SER A 35 -20.70 1.51 4.93
CA SER A 35 -20.76 0.11 5.38
C SER A 35 -19.36 -0.47 5.58
N ASP A 36 -19.26 -1.49 6.43
CA ASP A 36 -18.00 -2.22 6.63
C ASP A 36 -17.44 -2.72 5.30
N ALA A 37 -18.26 -3.34 4.45
CA ALA A 37 -17.80 -3.84 3.15
C ALA A 37 -17.21 -2.75 2.23
N GLN A 38 -17.71 -1.52 2.29
CA GLN A 38 -17.12 -0.41 1.55
C GLN A 38 -15.78 0.02 2.16
N LEU A 39 -15.68 0.05 3.49
CA LEU A 39 -14.42 0.34 4.16
C LEU A 39 -13.35 -0.72 3.85
N ASP A 40 -13.72 -2.00 3.87
CA ASP A 40 -12.86 -3.12 3.47
C ASP A 40 -12.29 -2.89 2.09
N LEU A 41 -13.18 -2.60 1.14
CA LEU A 41 -12.81 -2.37 -0.25
C LEU A 41 -11.83 -1.20 -0.38
N LEU A 42 -12.09 -0.09 0.30
CA LEU A 42 -11.20 1.09 0.28
C LEU A 42 -9.82 0.81 0.87
N LEU A 43 -9.74 -0.09 1.85
CA LEU A 43 -8.48 -0.46 2.52
C LEU A 43 -7.81 -1.69 1.92
N THR A 44 -8.37 -2.27 0.86
CA THR A 44 -7.83 -3.47 0.21
C THR A 44 -6.64 -3.10 -0.70
N VAL A 45 -5.60 -3.94 -0.66
CA VAL A 45 -4.46 -3.90 -1.59
C VAL A 45 -4.37 -5.24 -2.29
N ASP A 46 -4.89 -5.28 -3.51
CA ASP A 46 -4.81 -6.45 -4.40
C ASP A 46 -3.44 -6.49 -5.11
N PRO A 47 -2.58 -7.49 -4.84
CA PRO A 47 -1.25 -7.55 -5.44
C PRO A 47 -1.26 -7.70 -6.96
N GLU A 48 -2.27 -8.34 -7.56
CA GLU A 48 -2.38 -8.49 -9.02
C GLU A 48 -2.68 -7.16 -9.69
N ILE A 49 -3.66 -6.42 -9.15
CA ILE A 49 -4.02 -5.08 -9.64
C ILE A 49 -2.81 -4.16 -9.51
N TRP A 50 -2.14 -4.15 -8.35
CA TRP A 50 -0.97 -3.31 -8.12
C TRP A 50 0.24 -3.70 -8.97
N ARG A 51 0.40 -4.97 -9.34
CA ARG A 51 1.41 -5.40 -10.31
C ARG A 51 1.11 -4.87 -11.70
N ALA A 52 -0.16 -4.91 -12.12
CA ALA A 52 -0.58 -4.32 -13.39
C ALA A 52 -0.33 -2.81 -13.42
N GLU A 53 -0.68 -2.08 -12.35
CA GLU A 53 -0.41 -0.65 -12.21
C GLU A 53 1.10 -0.34 -12.23
N ALA A 54 1.91 -1.12 -11.48
CA ALA A 54 3.36 -0.95 -11.46
C ALA A 54 4.00 -1.15 -12.86
N ALA A 55 3.44 -2.03 -13.68
CA ALA A 55 3.91 -2.26 -15.06
C ALA A 55 3.66 -1.06 -16.00
N LEU A 56 2.79 -0.11 -15.62
CA LEU A 56 2.54 1.12 -16.38
C LEU A 56 3.56 2.23 -16.06
N ILE A 57 4.36 2.08 -15.00
CA ILE A 57 5.31 3.09 -14.54
C ILE A 57 6.55 3.20 -15.45
N PRO A 58 7.21 2.11 -15.91
CA PRO A 58 8.38 2.22 -16.77
C PRO A 58 8.15 3.07 -18.04
N PRO A 59 7.06 2.88 -18.81
CA PRO A 59 6.77 3.76 -19.95
C PRO A 59 6.59 5.23 -19.59
N ALA A 60 6.11 5.54 -18.37
CA ALA A 60 6.01 6.92 -17.89
C ALA A 60 7.39 7.48 -17.50
N TYR A 61 8.22 6.68 -16.83
CA TYR A 61 9.57 7.03 -16.41
C TYR A 61 10.53 7.26 -17.60
N GLU A 62 10.42 6.46 -18.64
CA GLU A 62 11.23 6.58 -19.87
C GLU A 62 11.08 7.95 -20.54
N LYS A 63 9.92 8.63 -20.41
CA LYS A 63 9.69 9.98 -20.95
C LYS A 63 10.63 11.04 -20.36
N PHE A 64 11.15 10.80 -19.16
CA PHE A 64 12.10 11.69 -18.49
C PHE A 64 13.56 11.39 -18.85
N GLY A 65 13.82 10.19 -19.40
CA GLY A 65 15.14 9.75 -19.84
C GLY A 65 16.21 9.91 -18.76
N PRO A 66 17.40 10.43 -19.10
CA PRO A 66 18.52 10.57 -18.16
C PRO A 66 18.27 11.50 -16.96
N ARG A 67 17.22 12.33 -16.99
CA ARG A 67 16.90 13.25 -15.89
C ARG A 67 16.16 12.60 -14.74
N LEU A 68 15.63 11.39 -14.95
CA LEU A 68 14.93 10.70 -13.89
C LEU A 68 15.95 10.18 -12.85
N PRO A 69 15.79 10.51 -11.56
CA PRO A 69 16.68 10.00 -10.53
C PRO A 69 16.70 8.46 -10.49
N PRO A 70 17.88 7.81 -10.41
CA PRO A 70 17.99 6.35 -10.28
C PRO A 70 17.19 5.80 -9.09
N ALA A 71 17.10 6.56 -8.00
CA ALA A 71 16.33 6.20 -6.81
C ALA A 71 14.84 5.90 -7.12
N LEU A 72 14.24 6.52 -8.14
CA LEU A 72 12.85 6.22 -8.52
C LEU A 72 12.72 4.84 -9.18
N TRP A 73 13.69 4.42 -9.98
CA TRP A 73 13.76 3.07 -10.52
C TRP A 73 13.99 2.03 -9.41
N GLU A 74 14.84 2.34 -8.45
CA GLU A 74 15.08 1.50 -7.28
C GLU A 74 13.80 1.33 -6.45
N GLN A 75 13.02 2.40 -6.24
CA GLN A 75 11.73 2.30 -5.55
C GLN A 75 10.71 1.46 -6.32
N LEU A 76 10.68 1.56 -7.66
CA LEU A 76 9.82 0.72 -8.49
C LEU A 76 10.21 -0.77 -8.38
N ALA A 77 11.50 -1.08 -8.43
CA ALA A 77 12.00 -2.44 -8.22
C ALA A 77 11.67 -2.95 -6.80
N ALA A 78 11.83 -2.09 -5.78
CA ALA A 78 11.48 -2.42 -4.40
C ALA A 78 9.97 -2.68 -4.23
N LEU A 79 9.11 -1.92 -4.91
CA LEU A 79 7.67 -2.16 -4.97
C LEU A 79 7.36 -3.54 -5.57
N GLY A 80 7.95 -3.85 -6.74
CA GLY A 80 7.78 -5.17 -7.37
C GLY A 80 8.18 -6.31 -6.45
N ALA A 81 9.29 -6.18 -5.72
CA ALA A 81 9.73 -7.15 -4.73
C ALA A 81 8.79 -7.27 -3.53
N ARG A 82 8.18 -6.18 -3.04
CA ARG A 82 7.17 -6.23 -1.97
C ARG A 82 5.89 -6.93 -2.43
N LEU A 83 5.41 -6.61 -3.63
CA LEU A 83 4.22 -7.22 -4.24
C LEU A 83 4.40 -8.72 -4.45
N ALA A 84 5.57 -9.16 -4.95
CA ALA A 84 5.86 -10.59 -5.15
C ALA A 84 5.92 -11.40 -3.84
N ARG A 85 6.32 -10.78 -2.72
CA ARG A 85 6.32 -11.47 -1.41
C ARG A 85 4.93 -11.66 -0.82
N HIS A 86 4.02 -10.71 -1.08
CA HIS A 86 2.64 -10.75 -0.60
C HIS A 86 1.72 -11.67 -1.41
N ASP A 87 2.25 -12.31 -2.45
CA ASP A 87 1.60 -13.38 -3.23
C ASP A 87 1.68 -14.75 -2.55
N GLN A 88 2.39 -14.87 -1.41
CA GLN A 88 2.39 -16.12 -0.66
C GLN A 88 1.08 -16.27 0.13
N PRO A 89 0.37 -17.41 0.04
CA PRO A 89 -0.75 -17.68 0.92
C PRO A 89 -0.28 -17.55 2.36
N ALA A 90 -1.07 -16.88 3.19
CA ALA A 90 -0.76 -16.67 4.59
C ALA A 90 -0.34 -18.01 5.22
N LYS A 91 0.93 -18.13 5.63
CA LYS A 91 1.35 -19.24 6.47
C LYS A 91 0.58 -19.10 7.77
N VAL A 92 -0.41 -19.97 7.98
CA VAL A 92 -0.98 -20.20 9.32
C VAL A 92 0.18 -20.63 10.19
N LEU A 93 0.63 -19.75 11.08
CA LEU A 93 1.51 -20.13 12.17
C LEU A 93 0.64 -20.94 13.14
N GLU A 94 0.51 -22.24 12.89
CA GLU A 94 0.09 -23.18 13.94
C GLU A 94 1.17 -23.16 15.02
N GLN A 95 0.85 -22.52 16.14
CA GLN A 95 1.67 -22.56 17.34
C GLN A 95 1.52 -23.95 17.97
N ALA A 96 2.65 -24.65 18.08
CA ALA A 96 2.84 -25.83 18.91
C ALA A 96 3.19 -25.42 20.34
#